data_AF-A0A955U8S5-F1
#
_entry.id   AF-A0A955U8S5-F1
#
_cell.length_a   1.000
_cell.length_b   1.000
_cell.length_c   1.000
_cell.angle_alpha   90.00
_cell.angle_beta   90.00
_cell.angle_gamma   90.00
#
_symmetry.space_group_name_H-M   'P 1'
#
loop_
_entity.id
_entity.type
_entity.pdbx_description
1 polymer ?
#
loop_
_entity_poly.entity_id
_entity_poly.type
_entity_poly.pdbx_seq_one_letter_code
_entity_poly.pdbx_strand_id
1 'polypeptide(L)'
;MKAWPVFFIFVILGVGSMEAEARQIPLTPEQKTQLEKAQTVLVEVLALTEKGTYDPSPLAATVKTRLEDMGYTVTTDRSQPHDVAVKVKCEEAKTSTRTSPSGGDVDLADA
;
A
#
# COMPACT_ATOMS: atom_id res chain seq x y z
N MET A 1 -18.14 -42.83 -41.74
CA MET A 1 -17.28 -41.64 -41.59
C MET A 1 -18.05 -40.58 -40.81
N LYS A 2 -17.80 -40.45 -39.50
CA LYS A 2 -18.20 -39.26 -38.73
C LYS A 2 -17.38 -39.27 -37.44
N ALA A 3 -16.14 -38.80 -37.54
CA ALA A 3 -15.28 -38.59 -36.39
C ALA A 3 -15.79 -37.33 -35.68
N TRP A 4 -16.27 -37.49 -34.45
CA TRP A 4 -16.57 -36.39 -33.57
C TRP A 4 -15.26 -36.02 -32.86
N PRO A 5 -14.68 -34.83 -33.08
CA PRO A 5 -13.52 -34.44 -32.29
C PRO A 5 -14.02 -34.16 -30.87
N VAL A 6 -13.69 -35.08 -29.96
CA VAL A 6 -13.67 -34.78 -28.52
C VAL A 6 -12.62 -33.68 -28.36
N PHE A 7 -13.12 -32.44 -28.34
CA PHE A 7 -12.32 -31.26 -28.09
C PHE A 7 -11.79 -31.39 -26.66
N PHE A 8 -10.55 -31.84 -26.53
CA PHE A 8 -9.79 -31.87 -25.28
C PHE A 8 -9.69 -30.43 -24.78
N ILE A 9 -10.64 -30.00 -23.96
CA ILE A 9 -10.52 -28.78 -23.18
C ILE A 9 -9.48 -29.08 -22.09
N PHE A 10 -8.21 -28.89 -22.44
CA PHE A 10 -7.15 -28.68 -21.46
C PHE A 10 -7.41 -27.29 -20.87
N VAL A 11 -8.24 -27.23 -19.82
CA VAL A 11 -8.27 -26.08 -18.92
C VAL A 11 -6.89 -26.02 -18.29
N ILE A 12 -6.03 -25.17 -18.84
CA ILE A 12 -4.79 -24.75 -18.18
C ILE A 12 -5.24 -23.93 -16.97
N LEU A 13 -5.49 -24.63 -15.85
CA LEU A 13 -5.54 -24.08 -14.50
C LEU A 13 -4.12 -23.65 -14.12
N GLY A 14 -3.62 -22.62 -14.80
CA GLY A 14 -2.48 -21.83 -14.35
C GLY A 14 -2.98 -20.81 -13.35
N VAL A 15 -3.44 -21.28 -12.18
CA VAL A 15 -3.53 -20.41 -11.00
C VAL A 15 -2.08 -20.15 -10.59
N GLY A 16 -1.46 -19.20 -11.26
CA GLY A 16 -0.22 -18.61 -10.78
C GLY A 16 -0.57 -17.98 -9.44
N SER A 17 -0.18 -18.64 -8.36
CA SER A 17 -0.07 -18.01 -7.06
C SER A 17 0.78 -16.77 -7.28
N MET A 18 0.15 -15.60 -7.31
CA MET A 18 0.88 -14.36 -7.14
C MET A 18 1.31 -14.41 -5.67
N GLU A 19 2.47 -15.02 -5.43
CA GLU A 19 3.15 -14.88 -4.15
C GLU A 19 3.33 -13.38 -3.96
N ALA A 20 2.43 -12.79 -3.16
CA ALA A 20 2.51 -11.40 -2.76
C ALA A 20 3.68 -11.30 -1.78
N GLU A 21 4.88 -11.36 -2.32
CA GLU A 21 6.09 -11.17 -1.58
C GLU A 21 6.18 -9.69 -1.23
N ALA A 22 6.25 -9.38 0.06
CA ALA A 22 6.43 -8.03 0.56
C ALA A 22 7.85 -7.55 0.23
N ARG A 23 8.12 -7.26 -1.05
CA ARG A 23 9.42 -6.81 -1.53
C ARG A 23 9.52 -5.31 -1.34
N GLN A 24 10.57 -4.86 -0.67
CA GLN A 24 11.01 -3.47 -0.79
C GLN A 24 11.58 -3.30 -2.20
N ILE A 25 10.93 -2.48 -3.03
CA ILE A 25 11.43 -2.17 -4.37
C ILE A 25 12.37 -0.96 -4.22
N PRO A 26 13.70 -1.15 -4.32
CA PRO A 26 14.62 -0.02 -4.22
C PRO A 26 14.45 0.89 -5.45
N LEU A 27 14.59 2.19 -5.23
CA LEU A 27 14.63 3.17 -6.33
C LEU A 27 15.90 2.98 -7.18
N THR A 28 15.75 3.04 -8.50
CA THR A 28 16.88 3.07 -9.43
C THR A 28 17.70 4.36 -9.28
N PRO A 29 18.96 4.42 -9.73
CA PRO A 29 19.75 5.65 -9.71
C PRO A 29 19.07 6.83 -10.41
N GLU A 30 18.39 6.57 -11.52
CA GLU A 30 17.65 7.58 -12.28
C GLU A 30 16.46 8.11 -11.48
N GLN A 31 15.71 7.22 -10.82
CA GLN A 31 14.60 7.62 -9.95
C GLN A 31 15.06 8.45 -8.75
N LYS A 32 16.22 8.11 -8.16
CA LYS A 32 16.82 8.92 -7.10
C LYS A 32 17.20 10.31 -7.60
N THR A 33 17.80 10.40 -8.78
CA THR A 33 18.16 11.68 -9.41
C THR A 33 16.92 12.53 -9.73
N GLN A 34 15.80 11.91 -10.09
CA GLN A 34 14.52 12.60 -10.26
C GLN A 34 13.95 13.08 -8.92
N LEU A 35 13.99 12.23 -7.89
CA LEU A 35 13.49 12.54 -6.55
C LEU A 35 14.27 13.70 -5.90
N GLU A 36 15.59 13.79 -6.13
CA GLU A 36 16.43 14.91 -5.67
C GLU A 36 16.00 16.27 -6.22
N LYS A 37 15.26 16.29 -7.33
CA LYS A 37 14.78 17.50 -8.00
C LYS A 37 13.30 17.80 -7.72
N ALA A 38 12.61 16.94 -6.97
CA ALA A 38 11.19 17.09 -6.69
C ALA A 38 10.94 18.35 -5.86
N GLN A 39 9.96 19.16 -6.28
CA GLN A 39 9.58 20.40 -5.59
C GLN A 39 8.09 20.41 -5.27
N THR A 40 7.27 19.80 -6.11
CA THR A 40 5.82 19.74 -6.00
C THR A 40 5.38 18.36 -5.51
N VAL A 41 4.64 18.33 -4.39
CA VAL A 41 4.24 17.10 -3.72
C VAL A 41 2.72 17.00 -3.66
N LEU A 42 2.17 15.91 -4.17
CA LEU A 42 0.80 15.50 -3.90
C LEU A 42 0.76 14.78 -2.54
N VAL A 43 -0.10 15.24 -1.63
CA VAL A 43 -0.34 14.57 -0.35
C VAL A 43 -1.65 13.80 -0.40
N GLU A 44 -1.59 12.49 -0.18
CA GLU A 44 -2.75 11.61 -0.07
C GLU A 44 -2.78 10.98 1.33
N VAL A 45 -3.86 11.15 2.07
CA VAL A 45 -3.97 10.66 3.46
C VAL A 45 -5.15 9.72 3.62
N LEU A 46 -4.91 8.58 4.26
CA LEU A 46 -5.91 7.63 4.70
C LEU A 46 -5.82 7.45 6.21
N ALA A 47 -6.93 7.62 6.90
CA ALA A 47 -7.06 7.37 8.34
C ALA A 47 -8.04 6.22 8.59
N LEU A 48 -7.60 5.20 9.33
CA LEU A 48 -8.36 3.98 9.63
C LEU A 48 -8.47 3.77 11.14
N THR A 49 -9.64 3.33 11.57
CA THR A 49 -9.98 2.91 12.93
C THR A 49 -10.59 1.53 12.89
N GLU A 50 -10.77 0.87 14.04
CA GLU A 50 -11.51 -0.39 14.12
C GLU A 50 -12.95 -0.26 13.60
N LYS A 51 -13.50 0.97 13.61
CA LYS A 51 -14.85 1.28 13.13
C LYS A 51 -14.89 1.69 11.65
N GLY A 52 -13.76 1.65 10.94
CA GLY A 52 -13.65 2.05 9.55
C GLY A 52 -12.86 3.33 9.34
N THR A 53 -13.13 4.05 8.24
CA THR A 53 -12.38 5.26 7.88
C THR A 53 -12.69 6.42 8.83
N TYR A 54 -11.66 7.20 9.16
CA TYR A 54 -11.76 8.44 9.90
C TYR A 54 -11.50 9.63 8.97
N ASP A 55 -11.94 10.84 9.35
CA ASP A 55 -11.67 12.06 8.57
C ASP A 55 -10.15 12.33 8.49
N PRO A 56 -9.54 12.24 7.29
CA PRO A 56 -8.10 12.43 7.15
C PRO A 56 -7.69 13.91 7.10
N SER A 57 -8.64 14.86 7.05
CA SER A 57 -8.36 16.29 6.81
C SER A 57 -7.39 16.92 7.83
N PRO A 58 -7.50 16.67 9.15
CA PRO A 58 -6.54 17.21 10.12
C PRO A 58 -5.13 16.67 9.93
N LEU A 59 -5.01 15.39 9.55
CA LEU A 59 -3.73 14.76 9.24
C LEU A 59 -3.14 15.32 7.93
N ALA A 60 -3.96 15.47 6.90
CA ALA A 60 -3.55 16.07 5.63
C ALA A 60 -3.04 17.51 5.83
N ALA A 61 -3.72 18.32 6.63
CA ALA A 61 -3.28 19.68 6.97
C ALA A 61 -1.93 19.68 7.72
N THR A 62 -1.74 18.74 8.65
CA THR A 62 -0.48 18.60 9.39
C THR A 62 0.66 18.21 8.46
N VAL A 63 0.47 17.18 7.62
CA VAL A 63 1.46 16.71 6.65
C VAL A 63 1.81 17.81 5.66
N LYS A 64 0.79 18.50 5.14
CA LYS A 64 0.96 19.66 4.25
C LYS A 64 1.85 20.71 4.89
N THR A 65 1.50 21.17 6.09
CA THR A 65 2.26 22.20 6.82
C THR A 65 3.72 21.79 6.99
N ARG A 66 3.98 20.52 7.36
CA ARG A 66 5.34 20.03 7.56
C ARG A 66 6.17 19.96 6.28
N LEU A 67 5.55 19.62 5.16
CA LEU A 67 6.24 19.61 3.87
C LEU A 67 6.47 21.04 3.35
N GLU A 68 5.52 21.95 3.56
CA GLU A 68 5.69 23.37 3.26
C GLU A 68 6.81 23.99 4.11
N ASP A 69 6.90 23.67 5.40
CA ASP A 69 8.00 24.08 6.30
C ASP A 69 9.38 23.62 5.80
N MET A 70 9.44 22.50 5.05
CA MET A 70 10.67 21.98 4.43
C MET A 70 10.96 22.59 3.05
N GLY A 71 10.10 23.48 2.54
CA GLY A 71 10.26 24.18 1.27
C GLY A 71 9.60 23.52 0.06
N TYR A 72 8.76 22.49 0.26
CA TYR A 72 7.99 21.89 -0.83
C TYR A 72 6.74 22.71 -1.16
N THR A 73 6.37 22.73 -2.44
CA THR A 73 5.04 23.18 -2.87
C THR A 73 4.08 21.99 -2.75
N VAL A 74 3.03 22.12 -1.94
CA VAL A 74 2.13 20.99 -1.64
C VAL A 74 0.77 21.18 -2.27
N THR A 75 0.28 20.14 -2.95
CA THR A 75 -1.11 20.02 -3.40
C THR A 75 -1.79 18.82 -2.74
N THR A 76 -3.08 18.93 -2.48
CA THR A 76 -3.96 17.80 -2.10
C THR A 76 -4.92 17.41 -3.22
N ASP A 77 -4.84 18.11 -4.35
CA ASP A 77 -5.66 17.89 -5.53
C ASP A 77 -4.86 17.09 -6.56
N ARG A 78 -5.33 15.88 -6.84
CA ARG A 78 -4.69 14.95 -7.78
C ARG A 78 -4.71 15.46 -9.22
N SER A 79 -5.60 16.39 -9.56
CA SER A 79 -5.66 16.98 -10.89
C SER A 79 -4.53 17.99 -11.14
N GLN A 80 -3.86 18.46 -10.08
CA GLN A 80 -2.75 19.39 -10.20
C GLN A 80 -1.44 18.64 -10.54
N PRO A 81 -0.59 19.22 -11.40
CA PRO A 81 0.75 18.68 -11.64
C PRO A 81 1.55 18.55 -10.34
N HIS A 82 2.25 17.43 -10.20
CA HIS A 82 3.12 17.14 -9.07
C HIS A 82 4.27 16.22 -9.50
N ASP A 83 5.41 16.33 -8.83
CA ASP A 83 6.59 15.50 -9.11
C ASP A 83 6.47 14.13 -8.43
N VAL A 84 5.95 14.12 -7.20
CA VAL A 84 5.83 12.92 -6.36
C VAL A 84 4.54 12.90 -5.55
N ALA A 85 4.10 11.70 -5.18
CA ALA A 85 2.98 11.50 -4.26
C ALA A 85 3.49 10.95 -2.92
N VAL A 86 3.19 11.66 -1.84
CA VAL A 86 3.41 11.21 -0.46
C VAL A 86 2.09 10.66 0.06
N LYS A 87 2.06 9.34 0.22
CA LYS A 87 0.90 8.59 0.74
C LYS A 87 1.08 8.32 2.21
N VAL A 88 0.23 8.89 3.04
CA VAL A 88 0.25 8.73 4.50
C VAL A 88 -0.92 7.86 4.92
N LYS A 89 -0.62 6.76 5.62
CA LYS A 89 -1.63 5.91 6.24
C LYS A 89 -1.48 5.99 7.74
N CYS A 90 -2.55 6.40 8.43
CA CYS A 90 -2.64 6.40 9.88
C CYS A 90 -3.68 5.36 10.29
N GLU A 91 -3.28 4.43 11.15
CA GLU A 91 -4.17 3.39 11.67
C GLU A 91 -4.26 3.53 13.19
N GLU A 92 -5.47 3.30 13.74
CA GLU A 92 -5.67 3.17 15.17
C GLU A 92 -4.75 2.09 15.74
N ALA A 93 -4.16 2.38 16.90
CA ALA A 93 -3.30 1.43 17.59
C ALA A 93 -4.11 0.17 17.92
N LYS A 94 -3.66 -0.99 17.43
CA LYS A 94 -4.31 -2.27 17.66
C LYS A 94 -4.46 -2.54 19.16
N THR A 95 -5.66 -2.42 19.69
CA THR A 95 -6.00 -2.79 21.07
C THR A 95 -6.37 -4.27 21.13
N SER A 96 -5.42 -5.18 20.87
CA SER A 96 -5.73 -6.61 20.95
C SER A 96 -6.13 -7.01 22.38
N THR A 97 -7.41 -7.29 22.62
CA THR A 97 -7.89 -7.72 23.95
C THR A 97 -7.63 -9.21 24.22
N ARG A 98 -7.20 -9.99 23.22
CA ARG A 98 -6.74 -11.38 23.38
C ARG A 98 -6.12 -11.89 22.08
N THR A 99 -5.01 -12.62 22.15
CA THR A 99 -4.61 -13.54 21.07
C THR A 99 -5.69 -14.60 20.94
N SER A 100 -6.40 -14.67 19.81
CA SER A 100 -7.27 -15.82 19.56
C SER A 100 -6.40 -17.09 19.62
N PRO A 101 -6.81 -18.17 20.31
CA PRO A 101 -6.06 -19.44 20.35
C PRO A 101 -5.85 -20.09 18.98
N SER A 102 -6.41 -19.50 17.92
CA SER A 102 -6.38 -19.98 16.54
C SER A 102 -5.28 -19.32 15.69
N GLY A 103 -4.40 -18.48 16.25
CA GLY A 103 -3.18 -18.04 15.57
C GLY A 103 -2.08 -19.09 15.81
N GLY A 104 -1.60 -19.74 14.76
CA GLY A 104 -0.70 -20.90 14.78
C GLY A 104 0.73 -20.63 15.27
N ASP A 105 0.89 -19.82 16.30
CA ASP A 105 2.12 -19.66 17.07
C ASP A 105 1.86 -20.16 18.50
N VAL A 106 1.60 -21.46 18.58
CA VAL A 106 1.77 -22.22 19.82
C VAL A 106 3.12 -22.89 19.69
N ASP A 107 4.18 -22.18 20.06
CA ASP A 107 5.46 -22.82 20.37
C ASP A 107 5.16 -23.96 21.36
N LEU A 108 5.29 -25.19 20.87
CA LEU A 108 5.31 -26.37 21.72
C LEU A 108 6.48 -26.17 22.68
N ALA A 109 6.21 -26.19 23.99
CA ALA A 109 7.27 -26.19 24.98
C ALA A 109 8.21 -27.37 24.68
N ASP A 110 9.47 -27.07 24.41
CA ASP A 110 10.52 -28.10 24.26
C ASP A 110 10.49 -29.00 25.50
N ALA A 111 10.29 -30.30 25.25
CA ALA A 111 10.35 -31.37 26.24
C ALA A 111 11.76 -31.97 26.32
#